data_AF-A0A336M4T7-F1
#
_entry.id   AF-A0A336M4T7-F1
#
_cell.length_a   1.000
_cell.length_b   1.000
_cell.length_c   1.000
_cell.angle_alpha   90.00
_cell.angle_beta   90.00
_cell.angle_gamma   90.00
#
_symmetry.space_group_name_H-M   'P 1'
#
loop_
_entity.id
_entity.type
_entity.pdbx_description
1 polymer ?
#
loop_
_entity_poly.entity_id
_entity_poly.type
_entity_poly.pdbx_seq_one_letter_code
_entity_poly.pdbx_strand_id
1 'polypeptide(L)' 'MYSLKGFIILCLVASITAQCPTIVSRSEWGARWASTSCGVSLGHVSSSYGLIGHRQAIATDCPGNRLFTEIKTWPNFRP' A
#
# COMPACT_ATOMS: atom_id res chain seq x y z
N MET A 1 3.90 40.62 -15.91
CA MET A 1 2.52 40.11 -16.13
C MET A 1 2.64 38.64 -16.51
N TYR A 2 2.67 37.75 -15.51
CA TYR A 2 2.84 36.32 -15.72
C TYR A 2 1.53 35.75 -16.28
N SER A 3 1.58 35.18 -17.48
CA SER A 3 0.40 34.76 -18.24
C SER A 3 -0.35 33.66 -17.49
N LEU A 4 -1.57 33.97 -17.03
CA LEU A 4 -2.52 33.06 -16.37
C LEU A 4 -2.73 31.75 -17.16
N LYS A 5 -2.50 31.79 -18.49
CA LYS A 5 -2.53 30.63 -19.39
C LYS A 5 -1.39 29.62 -19.15
N GLY A 6 -0.20 30.08 -18.73
CA GLY A 6 0.92 29.18 -18.40
C GLY A 6 0.71 28.43 -17.08
N PHE A 7 0.01 29.06 -16.13
CA PHE A 7 -0.26 28.48 -14.82
C PHE A 7 -1.36 27.41 -14.86
N ILE A 8 -2.38 27.60 -15.70
CA ILE A 8 -3.46 26.62 -15.90
C ILE A 8 -2.94 25.33 -16.56
N ILE A 9 -2.01 25.45 -17.51
CA ILE A 9 -1.42 24.28 -18.20
C ILE A 9 -0.58 23.44 -17.22
N LEU A 10 0.17 24.08 -16.31
CA LEU A 10 0.96 23.38 -15.30
C LEU A 10 0.09 22.57 -14.31
N CYS A 11 -1.08 23.09 -13.92
CA CYS A 11 -2.01 22.39 -13.02
C CYS A 11 -2.69 21.17 -13.66
N LEU A 12 -2.99 21.22 -14.96
CA LEU A 12 -3.63 20.11 -15.68
C LEU A 12 -2.70 18.90 -15.83
N VAL A 13 -1.41 19.13 -16.09
CA VAL A 13 -0.41 18.05 -16.20
C VAL A 13 -0.18 17.36 -14.86
N ALA A 14 -0.20 18.10 -13.74
CA ALA A 14 -0.06 17.53 -12.41
C ALA A 14 -1.25 16.63 -12.00
N SER A 15 -2.44 16.85 -12.59
CA SER A 15 -3.65 16.09 -12.26
C SER A 15 -3.68 14.70 -12.92
N ILE A 16 -3.11 14.53 -14.13
CA ILE A 16 -3.03 13.22 -14.79
C ILE A 16 -1.95 12.30 -14.21
N THR A 17 -0.99 12.86 -13.47
CA THR A 17 0.03 12.09 -12.73
C THR A 17 -0.41 11.68 -11.33
N ALA A 18 -1.58 12.16 -10.87
CA ALA A 18 -2.15 11.82 -9.56
C ALA A 18 -2.97 10.52 -9.58
N GLN A 19 -2.75 9.64 -10.56
CA GLN A 19 -3.36 8.33 -10.57
C GLN A 19 -2.64 7.43 -9.57
N CYS A 20 -3.36 6.87 -8.59
CA CYS A 20 -2.81 5.84 -7.71
C CYS A 20 -2.19 4.74 -8.60
N PRO A 21 -0.87 4.49 -8.50
CA PRO A 21 -0.24 3.49 -9.35
C PRO A 21 -0.90 2.15 -9.09
N THR A 22 -1.24 1.43 -10.16
CA THR A 22 -1.63 0.03 -10.04
C THR A 22 -0.42 -0.69 -9.47
N ILE A 23 -0.50 -1.05 -8.20
CA ILE A 23 0.45 -1.86 -7.45
C ILE A 23 0.75 -3.11 -8.28
N VAL A 24 1.88 -3.19 -8.99
CA VAL A 24 2.17 -4.28 -9.95
C VAL A 24 3.07 -5.37 -9.33
N SER A 25 3.91 -4.99 -8.38
CA SER A 25 4.96 -5.84 -7.82
C SER A 25 5.41 -5.33 -6.45
N ARG A 26 6.00 -6.22 -5.65
CA ARG A 26 6.53 -5.90 -4.31
C ARG A 26 7.56 -4.76 -4.33
N SER A 27 8.32 -4.64 -5.42
CA SER A 27 9.32 -3.57 -5.61
C SER A 27 8.72 -2.17 -5.79
N GLU A 28 7.51 -2.07 -6.33
CA GLU A 28 6.87 -0.77 -6.60
C GLU A 28 6.19 -0.17 -5.37
N TRP A 29 5.92 -0.97 -4.33
CA TRP A 29 5.17 -0.50 -3.15
C TRP A 29 5.99 0.45 -2.29
N GLY A 30 7.33 0.38 -2.37
CA GLY A 30 8.25 1.11 -1.49
C GLY A 30 8.15 0.73 -0.01
N ALA A 31 7.06 0.06 0.40
CA ALA A 31 6.90 -0.56 1.69
C ALA A 31 7.96 -1.64 1.82
N ARG A 32 8.90 -1.40 2.73
CA ARG A 32 9.81 -2.42 3.21
C ARG A 32 8.95 -3.60 3.65
N TRP A 33 9.50 -4.82 3.55
CA TRP A 33 8.92 -5.94 4.30
C TRP A 33 8.58 -5.39 5.68
N ALA A 34 7.35 -5.64 6.15
CA ALA A 34 7.06 -5.43 7.54
C ALA A 34 8.03 -6.35 8.26
N SER A 35 9.19 -5.79 8.59
CA SER A 35 10.11 -6.31 9.55
C SER A 35 9.38 -6.14 10.86
N THR A 36 8.36 -6.99 11.02
CA THR A 36 7.80 -7.30 12.31
C THR A 36 8.92 -7.76 13.21
N SER A 37 10.09 -8.21 12.75
CA SER A 37 11.22 -8.37 13.66
C SER A 37 11.61 -7.05 14.36
N CYS A 38 11.66 -5.90 13.67
CA CYS A 38 11.89 -4.60 14.30
C CYS A 38 10.68 -4.16 15.16
N GLY A 39 9.46 -4.30 14.62
CA GLY A 39 8.24 -3.95 15.36
C GLY A 39 8.01 -4.81 16.61
N VAL A 40 8.38 -6.09 16.56
CA VAL A 40 8.32 -7.06 17.66
C VAL A 40 9.47 -6.84 18.63
N SER A 41 10.69 -6.59 18.13
CA SER A 41 11.85 -6.31 19.01
C SER A 41 11.68 -5.01 19.80
N LEU A 42 11.03 -4.01 19.19
CA LEU A 42 10.68 -2.75 19.84
C LEU A 42 9.40 -2.85 20.69
N GLY A 43 8.70 -3.99 20.69
CA GLY A 43 7.46 -4.19 21.45
C GLY A 43 6.24 -3.45 20.90
N HIS A 44 6.30 -2.87 19.70
CA HIS A 44 5.16 -2.22 19.04
C HIS A 44 4.15 -3.22 18.47
N VAL A 45 4.61 -4.44 18.16
CA VAL A 45 3.79 -5.52 17.61
C VAL A 45 4.02 -6.77 18.45
N SER A 46 2.96 -7.48 18.82
CA SER A 46 3.09 -8.76 19.51
C SER A 46 3.87 -9.76 18.66
N SER A 47 4.74 -10.57 19.27
CA SER A 47 5.40 -11.68 18.57
C SER A 47 4.41 -12.71 18.02
N SER A 48 3.19 -12.77 18.57
CA SER A 48 2.10 -13.65 18.16
C SER A 48 1.06 -12.99 17.24
N TYR A 49 1.40 -11.87 16.60
CA TYR A 49 0.47 -11.14 15.74
C TYR A 49 -0.13 -12.02 14.63
N GLY A 50 -1.38 -11.74 14.24
CA GLY A 50 -2.00 -12.31 13.05
C GLY A 50 -2.03 -11.28 11.92
N LEU A 51 -1.54 -11.67 10.74
CA LEU A 51 -1.66 -10.86 9.53
C LEU A 51 -2.94 -11.26 8.77
N ILE A 52 -3.80 -10.29 8.49
CA ILE A 52 -5.02 -10.47 7.69
C ILE A 52 -5.11 -9.38 6.62
N GLY A 53 -5.78 -9.70 5.52
CA GLY A 53 -6.25 -8.71 4.55
C GLY A 53 -7.54 -8.03 5.01
N HIS A 54 -7.76 -6.79 4.58
CA HIS A 54 -8.95 -6.02 4.97
C HIS A 54 -10.27 -6.75 4.65
N ARG A 55 -10.32 -7.46 3.51
CA ARG A 55 -11.42 -8.35 3.11
C ARG A 55 -11.79 -9.44 4.10
N GLN A 56 -10.89 -9.82 5.02
CA GLN A 56 -11.18 -10.82 6.05
C GLN A 56 -11.83 -10.20 7.29
N ALA A 57 -11.70 -8.89 7.48
CA ALA A 57 -12.33 -8.17 8.59
C ALA A 57 -13.73 -7.68 8.24
N ILE A 58 -13.93 -7.22 6.99
CA ILE A 58 -15.19 -6.70 6.49
C ILE A 58 -15.42 -7.10 5.03
N ALA A 59 -16.67 -7.02 4.56
CA ALA A 59 -17.02 -7.24 3.16
C ALA A 59 -16.49 -6.11 2.27
N THR A 60 -15.23 -6.24 1.84
CA THR A 60 -14.55 -5.30 0.95
C THR A 60 -13.65 -6.04 -0.03
N ASP A 61 -13.47 -5.49 -1.23
CA ASP A 61 -12.51 -6.01 -2.19
C ASP A 61 -11.07 -5.69 -1.81
N CYS A 62 -10.84 -4.68 -0.96
CA CYS A 62 -9.53 -4.32 -0.43
C CYS A 62 -8.89 -5.54 0.29
N PRO A 63 -7.61 -5.88 0.06
CA PRO A 63 -6.58 -5.09 -0.62
C PRO A 63 -6.44 -5.37 -2.14
N GLY A 64 -7.44 -5.97 -2.76
CA GLY A 64 -7.40 -6.45 -4.14
C GLY A 64 -6.77 -7.84 -4.24
N ASN A 65 -7.09 -8.55 -5.32
CA ASN A 65 -6.74 -9.98 -5.44
C ASN A 65 -5.24 -10.24 -5.50
N ARG A 66 -4.48 -9.35 -6.15
CA ARG A 66 -3.03 -9.58 -6.28
C ARG A 66 -2.30 -9.40 -4.97
N LEU A 67 -2.50 -8.28 -4.29
CA LEU A 67 -1.91 -8.04 -2.98
C LEU A 67 -2.42 -9.08 -1.97
N PHE A 68 -3.70 -9.46 -2.01
CA PHE A 68 -4.19 -10.55 -1.17
C PHE A 68 -3.49 -11.89 -1.43
N THR A 69 -3.19 -12.20 -2.70
CA THR A 69 -2.47 -13.43 -3.07
C THR A 69 -1.02 -13.42 -2.59
N GLU A 70 -0.37 -12.26 -2.65
CA GLU A 70 0.99 -12.05 -2.13
C GLU A 70 1.04 -12.21 -0.60
N ILE A 71 0.19 -11.52 0.17
CA ILE A 71 0.24 -11.55 1.64
C ILE A 71 -0.10 -12.91 2.24
N LYS A 72 -0.81 -13.78 1.50
CA LYS A 72 -1.02 -15.17 1.89
C LYS A 72 0.27 -15.96 2.08
N THR A 73 1.37 -15.52 1.44
CA THR A 73 2.69 -16.15 1.54
C THR A 73 3.53 -15.61 2.71
N TRP A 74 3.05 -14.56 3.40
CA TRP A 74 3.82 -13.87 4.44
C TRP A 74 3.73 -14.61 5.79
N PRO A 75 4.74 -14.47 6.67
CA PRO A 75 4.70 -15.03 8.01
C PRO A 75 3.49 -14.53 8.80
N ASN A 76 2.91 -15.42 9.60
CA ASN A 76 1.76 -15.16 10.46
C ASN A 76 0.46 -14.76 9.73
N PHE A 77 0.37 -14.97 8.41
CA PHE A 77 -0.90 -14.84 7.70
C PHE A 77 -1.94 -15.81 8.26
N ARG A 78 -3.14 -15.30 8.52
CA ARG A 78 -4.28 -16.09 8.98
C ARG A 78 -5.25 -16.25 7.80
N PRO A 79 -5.59 -17.49 7.40
CA PRO A 79 -6.56 -17.73 6.33
C PRO A 79 -7.98 -17.30 6.73
#